data_AF-F2TCW2-F1
#
_entry.id   AF-F2TCW2-F1
#
_cell.length_a   1.000
_cell.length_b   1.000
_cell.length_c   1.000
_cell.angle_alpha   90.00
_cell.angle_beta   90.00
_cell.angle_gamma   90.00
#
_symmetry.space_group_name_H-M   'P 1'
#
loop_
_entity.id
_entity.type
_entity.pdbx_description
1 polymer ?
#
loop_
_entity_poly.entity_id
_entity_poly.type
_entity_poly.pdbx_seq_one_letter_code
_entity_poly.pdbx_strand_id
1 'polypeptide(L)'
;MIDPSIFETLQTKIDEESRIRDELQDIVQTLSKRGRSTLAILSRAHSTPADQLTPVLDEAAKEIRAQKEDVTRLVSVASQHPFYKYNHIWSRELQNLVFTIQFCAWLGGLRDARDEKAKGFMTIEEVGEFLGVPVNLKDQDSFHLSIEEYLQALISLVEELSRLAVNSVTLGDYSRPLQINKFVSDLHAGFQLLNLKNDSLRKRSDGIKYSVKKVEDVVYDLSLRNLVPKPKPAAAARDEQMSG
;
A
#
# COMPACT_ATOMS: atom_id res chain seq x y z
N MET A 1 42.62 26.83 26.53
CA MET A 1 42.24 25.49 27.03
C MET A 1 40.73 25.39 26.85
N ILE A 2 40.20 24.33 26.24
CA ILE A 2 38.75 24.19 26.01
C ILE A 2 38.11 23.76 27.33
N ASP A 3 36.98 24.37 27.69
CA ASP A 3 36.20 24.02 28.89
C ASP A 3 35.55 22.62 28.72
N PRO A 4 35.88 21.62 29.57
CA PRO A 4 35.29 20.28 29.51
C PRO A 4 33.75 20.26 29.66
N SER A 5 33.15 21.26 30.32
CA SER A 5 31.69 21.35 30.53
C SER A 5 30.89 21.40 29.22
N ILE A 6 31.52 21.87 28.13
CA ILE A 6 30.95 21.88 26.78
C ILE A 6 30.66 20.44 26.33
N PHE A 7 31.58 19.50 26.57
CA PHE A 7 31.42 18.11 26.18
C PHE A 7 30.42 17.36 27.06
N GLU A 8 30.33 17.68 28.34
CA GLU A 8 29.31 17.13 29.25
C GLU A 8 27.89 17.53 28.81
N THR A 9 27.71 18.80 28.40
CA THR A 9 26.44 19.30 27.86
C THR A 9 26.09 18.61 26.54
N LEU A 10 27.08 18.38 25.66
CA LEU A 10 26.87 17.64 24.41
C LEU A 10 26.51 16.18 24.67
N GLN A 11 27.17 15.52 25.63
CA GLN A 11 26.86 14.15 26.03
C GLN A 11 25.40 14.02 26.51
N THR A 12 24.94 14.96 27.34
CA THR A 12 23.55 14.97 27.82
C THR A 12 22.54 15.02 26.67
N LYS A 13 22.81 15.82 25.62
CA LYS A 13 21.96 15.88 24.41
C LYS A 13 21.99 14.57 23.61
N ILE A 14 23.16 13.94 23.49
CA ILE A 14 23.32 12.64 22.81
C ILE A 14 22.55 11.53 23.56
N ASP A 15 22.58 11.55 24.89
CA ASP A 15 21.86 10.60 25.73
C ASP A 15 20.34 10.77 25.60
N GLU A 16 19.85 12.01 25.57
CA GLU A 16 18.44 12.31 25.31
C GLU A 16 17.99 11.81 23.93
N GLU A 17 18.77 12.09 22.88
CA GLU A 17 18.47 11.59 21.54
C GLU A 17 18.43 10.05 21.49
N SER A 18 19.32 9.39 22.23
CA SER A 18 19.38 7.93 22.27
C SER A 18 18.15 7.36 22.96
N ARG A 19 17.73 7.95 24.09
CA ARG A 19 16.48 7.59 24.78
C ARG A 19 15.26 7.72 23.86
N ILE A 20 15.16 8.80 23.09
CA ILE A 20 14.06 9.01 22.13
C ILE A 20 14.07 7.91 21.05
N ARG A 21 15.24 7.59 20.50
CA ARG A 21 15.37 6.51 19.50
C ARG A 21 14.92 5.17 20.08
N ASP A 22 15.34 4.83 21.28
CA ASP A 22 15.01 3.57 21.92
C ASP A 22 13.50 3.43 22.17
N GLU A 23 12.85 4.51 22.64
CA GLU A 23 11.41 4.54 22.85
C GLU A 23 10.62 4.37 21.54
N LEU A 24 11.00 5.10 20.49
CA LEU A 24 10.37 4.96 19.17
C LEU A 24 10.58 3.56 18.60
N GLN A 25 11.78 2.99 18.76
CA GLN A 25 12.11 1.67 18.25
C GLN A 25 11.28 0.57 18.92
N ASP A 26 11.01 0.67 20.23
CA ASP A 26 10.14 -0.28 20.96
C ASP A 26 8.71 -0.28 20.39
N ILE A 27 8.16 0.91 20.11
CA ILE A 27 6.83 1.04 19.49
C ILE A 27 6.83 0.41 18.10
N VAL A 28 7.83 0.73 17.29
CA VAL A 28 7.95 0.22 15.91
C VAL A 28 8.16 -1.30 15.88
N GLN A 29 8.89 -1.89 16.84
CA GLN A 29 9.04 -3.35 16.93
C GLN A 29 7.71 -4.04 17.22
N THR A 30 6.86 -3.45 18.08
CA THR A 30 5.51 -3.94 18.34
C THR A 30 4.65 -3.89 17.08
N LEU A 31 4.67 -2.75 16.39
CA LEU A 31 3.97 -2.57 15.11
C LEU A 31 4.44 -3.58 14.06
N SER A 32 5.75 -3.77 13.91
CA SER A 32 6.36 -4.74 12.98
C SER A 32 5.92 -6.18 13.26
N LYS A 33 5.84 -6.57 14.54
CA LYS A 33 5.35 -7.92 14.92
C LYS A 33 3.89 -8.12 14.50
N ARG A 34 3.02 -7.15 14.76
CA ARG A 34 1.60 -7.20 14.36
C ARG A 34 1.42 -7.10 12.84
N GLY A 35 2.23 -6.29 12.17
CA GLY A 35 2.27 -6.18 10.71
C GLY A 35 2.62 -7.50 10.03
N ARG A 36 3.63 -8.23 10.53
CA ARG A 36 3.96 -9.59 10.05
C ARG A 36 2.81 -10.58 10.22
N SER A 37 2.11 -10.54 11.36
CA SER A 37 0.94 -11.40 11.60
C SER A 37 -0.19 -11.09 10.61
N THR A 38 -0.49 -9.80 10.43
CA THR A 38 -1.50 -9.32 9.47
C THR A 38 -1.18 -9.75 8.04
N LEU A 39 0.08 -9.59 7.63
CA LEU A 39 0.52 -10.02 6.31
C LEU A 39 0.43 -11.54 6.13
N ALA A 40 0.72 -12.33 7.17
CA ALA A 40 0.56 -13.78 7.12
C ALA A 40 -0.91 -14.19 6.92
N ILE A 41 -1.85 -13.49 7.55
CA ILE A 41 -3.30 -13.70 7.34
C ILE A 41 -3.66 -13.34 5.90
N LEU A 42 -3.32 -12.14 5.42
CA LEU A 42 -3.62 -11.70 4.06
C LEU A 42 -2.97 -12.57 2.98
N SER A 43 -1.81 -13.17 3.26
CA SER A 43 -1.14 -14.10 2.34
C SER A 43 -1.99 -15.32 2.01
N ARG A 44 -2.95 -15.69 2.88
CA ARG A 44 -3.90 -16.78 2.61
C ARG A 44 -4.84 -16.47 1.45
N ALA A 45 -5.02 -15.20 1.07
CA ALA A 45 -5.81 -14.81 -0.10
C ALA A 45 -5.29 -15.43 -1.40
N HIS A 46 -4.00 -15.77 -1.47
CA HIS A 46 -3.39 -16.46 -2.62
C HIS A 46 -3.80 -17.92 -2.77
N SER A 47 -4.33 -18.55 -1.72
CA SER A 47 -4.74 -19.96 -1.74
C SER A 47 -6.21 -20.15 -1.31
N THR A 48 -6.98 -19.06 -1.21
CA THR A 48 -8.37 -19.09 -0.78
C THR A 48 -9.29 -18.72 -1.95
N PRO A 49 -10.24 -19.60 -2.32
CA PRO A 49 -11.27 -19.29 -3.31
C PRO A 49 -12.07 -18.02 -2.98
N ALA A 50 -12.57 -17.33 -4.00
CA ALA A 50 -13.20 -16.02 -3.83
C ALA A 50 -14.44 -16.03 -2.90
N ASP A 51 -15.22 -17.11 -2.92
CA ASP A 51 -16.40 -17.34 -2.09
C ASP A 51 -16.06 -17.59 -0.60
N GLN A 52 -14.81 -17.97 -0.31
CA GLN A 52 -14.31 -18.25 1.04
C GLN A 52 -13.37 -17.16 1.57
N LEU A 53 -13.21 -16.06 0.82
CA LEU A 53 -12.23 -15.03 1.15
C LEU A 53 -12.67 -14.13 2.33
N THR A 54 -13.98 -13.93 2.51
CA THR A 54 -14.54 -13.00 3.51
C THR A 54 -13.99 -13.21 4.93
N PRO A 55 -13.97 -14.43 5.51
CA PRO A 55 -13.43 -14.63 6.86
C PRO A 55 -11.96 -14.26 7.00
N VAL A 56 -11.15 -14.46 5.95
CA VAL A 56 -9.73 -14.07 5.94
C VAL A 56 -9.61 -12.54 5.98
N LEU A 57 -10.47 -11.84 5.24
CA LEU A 57 -10.49 -10.38 5.21
C LEU A 57 -11.00 -9.78 6.51
N ASP A 58 -11.99 -10.40 7.15
CA ASP A 58 -12.50 -9.96 8.46
C ASP A 58 -11.43 -10.13 9.55
N GLU A 59 -10.72 -11.26 9.55
CA GLU A 59 -9.59 -11.52 10.43
C GLU A 59 -8.47 -10.48 10.22
N ALA A 60 -8.07 -10.24 8.97
CA ALA A 60 -7.07 -9.23 8.64
C ALA A 60 -7.53 -7.80 9.01
N ALA A 61 -8.78 -7.45 8.74
CA ALA A 61 -9.34 -6.14 9.07
C ALA A 61 -9.34 -5.88 10.58
N LYS A 62 -9.62 -6.91 11.39
CA LYS A 62 -9.53 -6.83 12.85
C LYS A 62 -8.10 -6.52 13.30
N GLU A 63 -7.10 -7.24 12.78
CA GLU A 63 -5.69 -7.02 13.14
C GLU A 63 -5.16 -5.67 12.63
N ILE A 64 -5.59 -5.22 11.46
CA ILE A 64 -5.29 -3.87 10.95
C ILE A 64 -5.84 -2.80 11.90
N ARG A 65 -7.09 -2.96 12.39
CA ARG A 65 -7.68 -2.01 13.34
C ARG A 65 -6.97 -2.00 14.68
N ALA A 66 -6.53 -3.17 15.16
CA ALA A 66 -5.76 -3.25 16.41
C ALA A 66 -4.43 -2.48 16.34
N GLN A 67 -3.80 -2.40 15.15
CA GLN A 67 -2.58 -1.61 14.95
C GLN A 67 -2.80 -0.09 15.06
N LYS A 68 -4.04 0.41 15.03
CA LYS A 68 -4.32 1.84 15.25
C LYS A 68 -3.88 2.30 16.63
N GLU A 69 -3.95 1.44 17.64
CA GLU A 69 -3.49 1.76 19.00
C GLU A 69 -1.97 2.00 19.02
N ASP A 70 -1.21 1.16 18.31
CA ASP A 70 0.25 1.30 18.20
C ASP A 70 0.63 2.56 17.43
N VAL A 71 -0.10 2.87 16.34
CA VAL A 71 0.07 4.12 15.59
C VAL A 71 -0.26 5.33 16.47
N THR A 72 -1.32 5.28 17.26
CA THR A 72 -1.70 6.36 18.19
C THR A 72 -0.58 6.60 19.23
N ARG A 73 -0.02 5.52 19.78
CA ARG A 73 1.13 5.60 20.68
C ARG A 73 2.35 6.19 19.97
N LEU A 74 2.64 5.76 18.75
CA LEU A 74 3.73 6.32 17.94
C LEU A 74 3.57 7.82 17.70
N VAL A 75 2.36 8.26 17.28
CA VAL A 75 2.02 9.68 17.08
C VAL A 75 2.30 10.47 18.37
N SER A 76 1.85 9.96 19.52
CA SER A 76 1.98 10.67 20.79
C SER A 76 3.42 10.98 21.19
N VAL A 77 4.37 10.09 20.86
CA VAL A 77 5.81 10.28 21.14
C VAL A 77 6.48 11.04 20.00
N ALA A 78 6.28 10.61 18.75
CA ALA A 78 6.96 11.15 17.59
C ALA A 78 6.60 12.63 17.32
N SER A 79 5.36 13.05 17.58
CA SER A 79 4.94 14.45 17.41
C SER A 79 5.60 15.43 18.39
N GLN A 80 6.34 14.95 19.41
CA GLN A 80 7.10 15.79 20.33
C GLN A 80 8.51 16.10 19.81
N HIS A 81 8.89 15.52 18.67
CA HIS A 81 10.25 15.57 18.14
C HIS A 81 10.26 15.90 16.64
N PRO A 82 11.39 16.41 16.10
CA PRO A 82 11.46 16.77 14.68
C PRO A 82 11.20 15.57 13.76
N PHE A 83 10.21 15.67 12.89
CA PHE A 83 9.70 14.56 12.08
C PHE A 83 10.82 13.95 11.22
N TYR A 84 11.47 14.76 10.38
CA TYR A 84 12.48 14.27 9.43
C TYR A 84 13.79 13.82 10.10
N LYS A 85 13.97 14.09 11.40
CA LYS A 85 15.10 13.54 12.15
C LYS A 85 14.87 12.07 12.50
N TYR A 86 13.63 11.67 12.76
CA TYR A 86 13.32 10.34 13.30
C TYR A 86 12.45 9.47 12.38
N ASN A 87 11.87 10.01 11.30
CA ASN A 87 10.92 9.27 10.47
C ASN A 87 11.43 7.94 9.91
N HIS A 88 12.71 7.88 9.56
CA HIS A 88 13.38 6.67 9.10
C HIS A 88 13.22 5.46 10.05
N ILE A 89 12.96 5.69 11.34
CA ILE A 89 12.72 4.63 12.33
C ILE A 89 11.40 3.90 12.05
N TRP A 90 10.33 4.63 11.69
CA TRP A 90 9.00 4.03 11.48
C TRP A 90 8.57 3.92 10.02
N SER A 91 9.21 4.64 9.09
CA SER A 91 8.75 4.73 7.71
C SER A 91 8.54 3.38 7.04
N ARG A 92 9.41 2.39 7.30
CA ARG A 92 9.25 1.05 6.73
C ARG A 92 7.99 0.35 7.23
N GLU A 93 7.71 0.44 8.53
CA GLU A 93 6.53 -0.23 9.10
C GLU A 93 5.25 0.53 8.78
N LEU A 94 5.30 1.85 8.67
CA LEU A 94 4.16 2.63 8.17
C LEU A 94 3.84 2.27 6.72
N GLN A 95 4.85 2.14 5.84
CA GLN A 95 4.65 1.64 4.47
C GLN A 95 4.01 0.24 4.45
N ASN A 96 4.48 -0.68 5.30
CA ASN A 96 3.91 -2.02 5.39
C ASN A 96 2.45 -2.00 5.84
N LEU A 97 2.13 -1.19 6.87
CA LEU A 97 0.76 -1.03 7.36
C LEU A 97 -0.15 -0.47 6.26
N VAL A 98 0.24 0.63 5.61
CA VAL A 98 -0.51 1.21 4.50
C VAL A 98 -0.69 0.18 3.38
N PHE A 99 0.35 -0.59 3.03
CA PHE A 99 0.22 -1.68 2.06
C PHE A 99 -0.83 -2.72 2.48
N THR A 100 -0.82 -3.19 3.72
CA THR A 100 -1.82 -4.16 4.19
C THR A 100 -3.24 -3.61 4.22
N ILE A 101 -3.42 -2.33 4.56
CA ILE A 101 -4.70 -1.62 4.45
C ILE A 101 -5.18 -1.65 3.01
N GLN A 102 -4.32 -1.23 2.07
CA GLN A 102 -4.69 -1.17 0.66
C GLN A 102 -4.98 -2.55 0.07
N PHE A 103 -4.21 -3.57 0.45
CA PHE A 103 -4.42 -4.93 -0.05
C PHE A 103 -5.71 -5.54 0.51
N CYS A 104 -5.98 -5.37 1.81
CA CYS A 104 -7.23 -5.80 2.43
C CYS A 104 -8.43 -5.08 1.81
N ALA A 105 -8.33 -3.76 1.62
CA ALA A 105 -9.35 -2.96 0.95
C ALA A 105 -9.59 -3.48 -0.48
N TRP A 106 -8.55 -3.63 -1.30
CA TRP A 106 -8.68 -4.07 -2.69
C TRP A 106 -9.38 -5.42 -2.83
N LEU A 107 -9.11 -6.35 -1.91
CA LEU A 107 -9.78 -7.66 -1.86
C LEU A 107 -11.25 -7.61 -1.38
N GLY A 108 -11.74 -6.45 -0.95
CA GLY A 108 -13.13 -6.25 -0.50
C GLY A 108 -13.33 -6.22 1.02
N GLY A 109 -12.24 -6.17 1.80
CA GLY A 109 -12.26 -5.93 3.24
C GLY A 109 -12.43 -4.44 3.57
N LEU A 110 -12.43 -4.10 4.87
CA LEU A 110 -12.52 -2.70 5.36
C LEU A 110 -13.66 -1.89 4.71
N ARG A 111 -14.83 -2.52 4.51
CA ARG A 111 -15.94 -1.93 3.74
C ARG A 111 -16.53 -0.68 4.39
N ASP A 112 -16.53 -0.63 5.71
CA ASP A 112 -16.99 0.47 6.54
C ASP A 112 -16.02 1.66 6.57
N ALA A 113 -14.78 1.47 6.14
CA ALA A 113 -13.74 2.49 6.14
C ALA A 113 -13.53 3.14 4.77
N ARG A 114 -14.42 2.89 3.79
CA ARG A 114 -14.32 3.41 2.43
C ARG A 114 -15.60 4.13 2.03
N ASP A 115 -15.47 5.12 1.16
CA ASP A 115 -16.62 5.64 0.43
C ASP A 115 -17.24 4.49 -0.41
N GLU A 116 -18.56 4.33 -0.35
CA GLU A 116 -19.31 3.35 -1.15
C GLU A 116 -19.05 3.49 -2.66
N LYS A 117 -18.60 4.68 -3.10
CA LYS A 117 -18.25 4.98 -4.49
C LYS A 117 -16.79 4.66 -4.84
N ALA A 118 -15.92 4.45 -3.86
CA ALA A 118 -14.50 4.20 -4.08
C ALA A 118 -14.28 2.77 -4.62
N LYS A 119 -13.76 2.66 -5.85
CA LYS A 119 -13.41 1.38 -6.47
C LYS A 119 -11.94 1.07 -6.24
N GLY A 120 -11.67 -0.02 -5.51
CA GLY A 120 -10.35 -0.65 -5.43
C GLY A 120 -9.60 -0.31 -4.14
N PHE A 121 -9.06 0.90 -4.02
CA PHE A 121 -8.09 1.27 -2.97
C PHE A 121 -8.49 2.58 -2.29
N MET A 122 -7.87 2.88 -1.14
CA MET A 122 -8.09 4.10 -0.37
C MET A 122 -7.16 5.22 -0.84
N THR A 123 -7.61 6.47 -0.88
CA THR A 123 -6.71 7.62 -1.07
C THR A 123 -5.80 7.82 0.14
N ILE A 124 -4.78 8.67 0.02
CA ILE A 124 -3.90 8.98 1.16
C ILE A 124 -4.68 9.65 2.29
N GLU A 125 -5.68 10.47 1.97
CA GLU A 125 -6.58 11.11 2.92
C GLU A 125 -7.45 10.07 3.66
N GLU A 126 -8.05 9.11 2.93
CA GLU A 126 -8.85 8.04 3.52
C GLU A 126 -7.99 7.15 4.45
N VAL A 127 -6.75 6.86 4.06
CA VAL A 127 -5.80 6.12 4.93
C VAL A 127 -5.44 6.93 6.18
N GLY A 128 -5.20 8.24 6.03
CA GLY A 128 -4.92 9.14 7.15
C GLY A 128 -6.09 9.20 8.13
N GLU A 129 -7.31 9.39 7.63
CA GLU A 129 -8.53 9.37 8.42
C GLU A 129 -8.73 8.02 9.12
N PHE A 130 -8.57 6.91 8.39
CA PHE A 130 -8.67 5.58 8.94
C PHE A 130 -7.68 5.35 10.08
N LEU A 131 -6.45 5.84 9.97
CA LEU A 131 -5.41 5.71 11.00
C LEU A 131 -5.50 6.77 12.11
N GLY A 132 -6.26 7.86 11.92
CA GLY A 132 -6.24 9.01 12.81
C GLY A 132 -4.93 9.82 12.72
N VAL A 133 -4.32 9.85 11.55
CA VAL A 133 -3.01 10.45 11.29
C VAL A 133 -3.14 11.56 10.24
N PRO A 134 -2.61 12.77 10.50
CA PRO A 134 -2.54 13.82 9.48
C PRO A 134 -1.75 13.40 8.26
N VAL A 135 -2.05 13.97 7.10
CA VAL A 135 -1.39 13.63 5.84
C VAL A 135 -0.55 14.79 5.34
N ASN A 136 0.71 14.50 5.00
CA ASN A 136 1.64 15.41 4.33
C ASN A 136 1.59 16.85 4.86
N LEU A 137 1.81 17.00 6.17
CA LEU A 137 1.82 18.31 6.84
C LEU A 137 2.92 19.20 6.25
N LYS A 138 2.59 20.48 6.03
CA LYS A 138 3.51 21.48 5.48
C LYS A 138 3.90 22.55 6.50
N ASP A 139 2.96 22.90 7.37
CA ASP A 139 3.08 24.06 8.26
C ASP A 139 3.41 23.68 9.71
N GLN A 140 3.52 22.38 9.99
CA GLN A 140 3.73 21.85 11.34
C GLN A 140 4.72 20.67 11.30
N ASP A 141 5.70 20.71 12.20
CA ASP A 141 6.66 19.62 12.40
C ASP A 141 6.08 18.63 13.41
N SER A 142 5.28 17.69 12.90
CA SER A 142 4.55 16.69 13.67
C SER A 142 4.42 15.40 12.86
N PHE A 143 4.09 14.30 13.53
CA PHE A 143 3.85 13.02 12.86
C PHE A 143 2.74 13.14 11.80
N HIS A 144 3.03 12.65 10.61
CA HIS A 144 2.10 12.57 9.50
C HIS A 144 2.45 11.42 8.56
N LEU A 145 1.47 10.94 7.80
CA LEU A 145 1.70 10.05 6.68
C LEU A 145 2.22 10.86 5.49
N SER A 146 3.45 10.58 5.06
CA SER A 146 4.04 11.27 3.92
C SER A 146 3.54 10.70 2.59
N ILE A 147 3.58 11.52 1.53
CA ILE A 147 3.29 11.07 0.16
C ILE A 147 4.24 9.94 -0.24
N GLU A 148 5.51 10.01 0.16
CA GLU A 148 6.49 8.97 -0.17
C GLU A 148 6.10 7.62 0.41
N GLU A 149 5.76 7.55 1.70
CA GLU A 149 5.35 6.30 2.35
C GLU A 149 4.10 5.68 1.69
N TYR A 150 3.14 6.53 1.34
CA TYR A 150 1.94 6.09 0.64
C TYR A 150 2.25 5.53 -0.76
N LEU A 151 3.05 6.24 -1.56
CA LEU A 151 3.43 5.77 -2.91
C LEU A 151 4.27 4.49 -2.85
N GLN A 152 5.19 4.38 -1.88
CA GLN A 152 5.96 3.15 -1.65
C GLN A 152 5.06 1.94 -1.33
N ALA A 153 3.98 2.17 -0.58
CA ALA A 153 2.99 1.14 -0.27
C ALA A 153 2.18 0.71 -1.50
N LEU A 154 1.81 1.65 -2.39
CA LEU A 154 1.13 1.34 -3.64
C LEU A 154 2.00 0.52 -4.60
N ILE A 155 3.32 0.75 -4.63
CA ILE A 155 4.23 -0.10 -5.42
C ILE A 155 4.20 -1.54 -4.89
N SER A 156 4.28 -1.71 -3.57
CA SER A 156 4.18 -3.03 -2.94
C SER A 156 2.84 -3.71 -3.21
N LEU A 157 1.73 -2.94 -3.26
CA LEU A 157 0.43 -3.45 -3.65
C LEU A 157 0.45 -4.01 -5.08
N VAL A 158 1.03 -3.29 -6.04
CA VAL A 158 1.13 -3.75 -7.43
C VAL A 158 1.94 -5.05 -7.54
N GLU A 159 3.06 -5.14 -6.82
CA GLU A 159 3.88 -6.36 -6.74
C GLU A 159 3.06 -7.56 -6.21
N GLU A 160 2.30 -7.36 -5.14
CA GLU A 160 1.49 -8.42 -4.53
C GLU A 160 0.29 -8.83 -5.39
N LEU A 161 -0.38 -7.87 -6.04
CA LEU A 161 -1.46 -8.14 -6.98
C LEU A 161 -0.97 -8.90 -8.22
N SER A 162 0.23 -8.61 -8.71
CA SER A 162 0.82 -9.38 -9.81
C SER A 162 1.04 -10.86 -9.46
N ARG A 163 1.40 -11.14 -8.20
CA ARG A 163 1.43 -12.51 -7.68
C ARG A 163 0.02 -13.10 -7.55
N LEU A 164 -0.93 -12.34 -7.03
CA LEU A 164 -2.31 -12.78 -6.86
C LEU A 164 -2.96 -13.15 -8.19
N ALA A 165 -2.69 -12.41 -9.27
CA ALA A 165 -3.24 -12.70 -10.60
C ALA A 165 -2.92 -14.14 -11.05
N VAL A 166 -1.66 -14.57 -10.90
CA VAL A 166 -1.25 -15.94 -11.24
C VAL A 166 -1.99 -16.96 -10.37
N ASN A 167 -2.01 -16.76 -9.06
CA ASN A 167 -2.63 -17.69 -8.12
C ASN A 167 -4.15 -17.79 -8.30
N SER A 168 -4.79 -16.71 -8.73
CA SER A 168 -6.23 -16.69 -9.00
C SER A 168 -6.59 -17.61 -10.16
N VAL A 169 -5.76 -17.64 -11.22
CA VAL A 169 -5.93 -18.60 -12.33
C VAL A 169 -5.80 -20.04 -11.84
N THR A 170 -4.83 -20.32 -10.96
CA THR A 170 -4.65 -21.65 -10.35
C THR A 170 -5.87 -22.08 -9.54
N LEU A 171 -6.56 -21.14 -8.92
CA LEU A 171 -7.81 -21.36 -8.17
C LEU A 171 -9.07 -21.35 -9.06
N GLY A 172 -8.94 -21.21 -10.38
CA GLY A 172 -10.06 -21.19 -11.33
C GLY A 172 -10.79 -19.84 -11.44
N ASP A 173 -10.29 -18.78 -10.81
CA ASP A 173 -10.83 -17.42 -10.96
C ASP A 173 -10.15 -16.70 -12.12
N TYR A 174 -10.78 -16.75 -13.29
CA TYR A 174 -10.31 -16.07 -14.50
C TYR A 174 -10.77 -14.61 -14.60
N SER A 175 -11.64 -14.17 -13.69
CA SER A 175 -12.15 -12.79 -13.69
C SER A 175 -11.20 -11.84 -12.97
N ARG A 176 -10.59 -12.29 -11.88
CA ARG A 176 -9.69 -11.48 -11.04
C ARG A 176 -8.42 -11.02 -11.77
N PRO A 177 -7.74 -11.83 -12.60
CA PRO A 177 -6.60 -11.34 -13.39
C PRO A 177 -6.95 -10.16 -14.30
N LEU A 178 -8.16 -10.12 -14.88
CA LEU A 178 -8.62 -8.99 -15.70
C LEU A 178 -8.82 -7.72 -14.85
N GLN A 179 -9.38 -7.87 -13.65
CA GLN A 179 -9.55 -6.76 -12.71
C GLN A 179 -8.19 -6.21 -12.24
N ILE A 180 -7.26 -7.12 -11.92
CA ILE A 180 -5.89 -6.76 -11.55
C ILE A 180 -5.18 -6.04 -12.69
N ASN A 181 -5.31 -6.55 -13.92
CA ASN A 181 -4.69 -5.94 -15.09
C ASN A 181 -5.11 -4.48 -15.25
N LYS A 182 -6.42 -4.23 -15.26
CA LYS A 182 -6.95 -2.86 -15.36
C LYS A 182 -6.40 -1.98 -14.24
N PHE A 183 -6.47 -2.46 -13.00
CA PHE A 183 -6.02 -1.71 -11.83
C PHE A 183 -4.53 -1.36 -11.86
N VAL A 184 -3.67 -2.34 -12.19
CA VAL A 184 -2.22 -2.18 -12.23
C VAL A 184 -1.80 -1.28 -13.40
N SER A 185 -2.47 -1.38 -14.55
CA SER A 185 -2.26 -0.46 -15.69
C SER A 185 -2.64 0.99 -15.33
N ASP A 186 -3.79 1.19 -14.67
CA ASP A 186 -4.25 2.52 -14.23
C ASP A 186 -3.28 3.12 -13.21
N LEU A 187 -2.80 2.33 -12.24
CA LEU A 187 -1.76 2.77 -11.29
C LEU A 187 -0.45 3.12 -12.00
N HIS A 188 0.01 2.27 -12.92
CA HIS A 188 1.25 2.53 -13.67
C HIS A 188 1.15 3.84 -14.46
N ALA A 189 0.03 4.09 -15.13
CA ALA A 189 -0.21 5.37 -15.81
C ALA A 189 -0.21 6.54 -14.82
N GLY A 190 -0.82 6.38 -13.64
CA GLY A 190 -0.77 7.36 -12.56
C GLY A 190 0.67 7.68 -12.11
N PHE A 191 1.51 6.67 -11.92
CA PHE A 191 2.93 6.86 -11.58
C PHE A 191 3.72 7.57 -12.69
N GLN A 192 3.37 7.36 -13.97
CA GLN A 192 4.00 8.06 -15.10
C GLN A 192 3.69 9.57 -15.13
N LEU A 193 2.59 10.02 -14.52
CA LEU A 193 2.27 11.44 -14.37
C LEU A 193 3.11 12.13 -13.29
N LEU A 194 3.70 11.36 -12.37
CA LEU A 194 4.48 11.90 -11.26
C LEU A 194 5.91 12.20 -11.72
N ASN A 195 6.34 13.45 -11.54
CA ASN A 195 7.73 13.85 -11.77
C ASN A 195 8.61 13.49 -10.56
N LEU A 196 8.83 12.18 -10.37
CA LEU A 196 9.65 11.65 -9.28
C LEU A 196 11.14 11.97 -9.52
N LYS A 197 11.80 12.49 -8.49
CA LYS A 197 13.24 12.78 -8.54
C LYS A 197 14.07 11.49 -8.40
N ASN A 198 15.39 11.58 -8.62
CA ASN A 198 16.30 10.44 -8.53
C ASN A 198 16.51 9.95 -7.10
N ASP A 199 15.54 9.21 -6.57
CA ASP A 199 15.54 8.64 -5.23
C ASP A 199 15.12 7.16 -5.24
N SER A 200 14.95 6.58 -4.05
CA SER A 200 14.54 5.19 -3.87
C SER A 200 13.14 4.90 -4.43
N LEU A 201 12.23 5.88 -4.38
CA LEU A 201 10.86 5.76 -4.87
C LEU A 201 10.84 5.67 -6.39
N ARG A 202 11.61 6.51 -7.09
CA ARG A 202 11.75 6.40 -8.56
C ARG A 202 12.25 5.02 -8.98
N LYS A 203 13.30 4.50 -8.33
CA LYS A 203 13.85 3.18 -8.67
C LYS A 203 12.81 2.06 -8.51
N ARG A 204 11.99 2.11 -7.46
CA ARG A 204 10.91 1.15 -7.25
C ARG A 204 9.75 1.36 -8.23
N SER A 205 9.40 2.61 -8.53
CA SER A 205 8.36 2.96 -9.53
C SER A 205 8.73 2.44 -10.92
N ASP A 206 10.00 2.54 -11.34
CA ASP A 206 10.48 1.99 -12.61
C ASP A 206 10.32 0.46 -12.69
N GLY A 207 10.21 -0.21 -11.54
CA GLY A 207 9.96 -1.65 -11.41
C GLY A 207 8.51 -2.05 -11.71
N ILE A 208 7.53 -1.14 -11.62
CA ILE A 208 6.10 -1.42 -11.84
C ILE A 208 5.86 -2.07 -13.21
N LYS A 209 6.60 -1.65 -14.24
CA LYS A 209 6.47 -2.18 -15.61
C LYS A 209 6.63 -3.70 -15.69
N TYR A 210 7.42 -4.31 -14.80
CA TYR A 210 7.60 -5.76 -14.77
C TYR A 210 6.36 -6.47 -14.21
N SER A 211 5.73 -5.90 -13.17
CA SER A 211 4.46 -6.38 -12.63
C SER A 211 3.32 -6.23 -13.64
N VAL A 212 3.25 -5.10 -14.35
CA VAL A 212 2.30 -4.85 -15.45
C VAL A 212 2.45 -5.93 -16.52
N LYS A 213 3.64 -6.09 -17.08
CA LYS A 213 3.94 -7.11 -18.10
C LYS A 213 3.52 -8.50 -17.64
N LYS A 214 3.86 -8.87 -16.40
CA LYS A 214 3.51 -10.19 -15.86
C LYS A 214 2.00 -10.42 -15.80
N VAL A 215 1.22 -9.40 -15.43
CA VAL A 215 -0.25 -9.52 -15.41
C VAL A 215 -0.83 -9.55 -16.83
N GLU A 216 -0.30 -8.75 -17.74
CA GLU A 216 -0.67 -8.76 -19.16
C GLU A 216 -0.43 -10.14 -19.79
N ASP A 217 0.73 -10.75 -19.51
CA ASP A 217 1.08 -12.10 -19.98
C ASP A 217 0.05 -13.13 -19.46
N VAL A 218 -0.39 -13.03 -18.20
CA VAL A 218 -1.45 -13.90 -17.64
C VAL A 218 -2.77 -13.70 -18.38
N VAL A 219 -3.19 -12.45 -18.62
CA VAL A 219 -4.45 -12.15 -19.33
C VAL A 219 -4.39 -12.60 -20.79
N TYR A 220 -3.25 -12.43 -21.45
CA TYR A 220 -3.00 -12.93 -22.80
C TYR A 220 -3.17 -14.46 -22.85
N ASP A 221 -2.57 -15.16 -21.89
CA ASP A 221 -2.65 -16.61 -21.75
C ASP A 221 -4.07 -17.14 -21.54
N LEU A 222 -4.89 -16.43 -20.77
CA LEU A 222 -6.31 -16.74 -20.61
C LEU A 222 -7.10 -16.51 -21.90
N SER A 223 -6.78 -15.43 -22.62
CA SER A 223 -7.42 -15.05 -23.88
C SER A 223 -7.16 -16.06 -24.98
N LEU A 224 -5.90 -16.51 -25.12
CA LEU A 224 -5.50 -17.56 -26.08
C LEU A 224 -6.27 -18.86 -25.87
N ARG A 225 -6.56 -19.20 -24.61
CA ARG A 225 -7.28 -20.41 -24.20
C ARG A 225 -8.80 -20.26 -24.21
N ASN A 226 -9.33 -19.09 -24.62
CA ASN A 226 -10.77 -18.75 -24.58
C ASN A 226 -11.38 -18.87 -23.18
N LEU A 227 -10.59 -18.63 -22.12
CA LEU A 227 -11.05 -18.66 -20.72
C LEU A 227 -11.64 -17.32 -20.26
N VAL A 228 -11.56 -16.30 -21.12
CA VAL A 228 -12.15 -14.97 -20.90
C VAL A 228 -13.03 -14.56 -22.10
N PRO A 229 -14.06 -13.74 -21.89
CA PRO A 229 -14.95 -13.31 -22.96
C PRO A 229 -14.16 -12.57 -24.05
N LYS A 230 -14.36 -12.96 -25.31
CA LYS A 230 -13.81 -12.18 -26.44
C LYS A 230 -14.50 -10.82 -26.49
N PRO A 231 -13.77 -9.71 -26.70
CA PRO A 231 -14.41 -8.45 -27.00
C PRO A 231 -15.33 -8.64 -28.21
N LYS A 232 -16.62 -8.34 -28.05
CA LYS A 232 -17.58 -8.38 -29.16
C LYS A 232 -17.00 -7.50 -30.27
N PRO A 233 -16.84 -7.99 -31.51
CA PRO A 233 -16.46 -7.11 -32.61
C PRO A 233 -17.50 -6.00 -32.67
N ALA A 234 -17.04 -4.74 -32.62
CA ALA A 234 -17.89 -3.58 -32.83
C ALA A 234 -18.65 -3.84 -34.12
N ALA A 235 -19.98 -3.89 -34.02
CA ALA A 235 -20.84 -4.19 -35.15
C ALA A 235 -20.44 -3.28 -36.31
N ALA A 236 -19.94 -3.88 -37.38
CA ALA A 236 -19.71 -3.18 -38.63
C ALA A 236 -21.03 -2.47 -38.96
N ALA A 237 -21.02 -1.14 -38.91
CA ALA A 237 -22.07 -0.33 -39.48
C ALA A 237 -22.13 -0.70 -40.96
N ARG A 238 -23.03 -1.62 -41.28
CA ARG A 238 -23.48 -1.86 -42.64
C ARG A 238 -24.35 -0.65 -42.98
N ASP A 239 -23.73 0.34 -43.61
CA ASP A 239 -24.48 1.32 -44.39
C ASP A 239 -25.06 0.58 -45.60
N GLU A 240 -26.26 0.03 -45.41
CA GLU A 240 -27.25 -0.10 -46.46
C GLU A 240 -27.69 1.31 -46.89
N GLN A 241 -26.87 1.93 -47.75
CA GLN A 241 -27.31 3.05 -48.59
C GLN A 241 -26.82 2.81 -50.02
N MET A 242 -27.44 1.87 -50.72
CA MET A 242 -27.58 1.89 -52.18
C MET A 242 -28.71 0.94 -52.60
N SER A 243 -29.95 1.38 -52.46
CA SER A 243 -31.06 1.09 -53.39
C SER A 243 -32.36 1.67 -52.84
N GLY A 244 -33.00 2.52 -53.64
CA GLY A 244 -34.38 2.97 -53.45
C GLY A 244 -34.53 4.47 -53.52
#